data_AF-A0A353Q2M4-F1
#
_entry.id   AF-A0A353Q2M4-F1
#
_cell.length_a   1.000
_cell.length_b   1.000
_cell.length_c   1.000
_cell.angle_alpha   90.00
_cell.angle_beta   90.00
_cell.angle_gamma   90.00
#
_symmetry.space_group_name_H-M   'P 1'
#
loop_
_entity.id
_entity.type
_entity.pdbx_description
1 polymer ?
#
loop_
_entity_poly.entity_id
_entity_poly.type
_entity_poly.pdbx_seq_one_letter_code
_entity_poly.pdbx_strand_id
1 'polypeptide(L)'
;TVDNIRINEFDQSLEVFNQIQSIRNYYKFYDVDIDRYNIDGNMRQVFTSARELDVANRDVQSQDWQNKHLFYTHGYGTVMSYTNKVGPTGLPEFIIKDIPAPKEGSFKIDKPQIYFGELNENYVIVGAKNNEIDFPYGNGNSENRYDGTAGIKLTPFNRLLFAV
;
A
#
# COMPACT_ATOMS: atom_id res chain seq x y z
N THR A 1 26.82 6.54 -16.07
CA THR A 1 26.04 7.14 -17.17
C THR A 1 25.15 8.21 -16.61
N VAL A 2 24.90 9.29 -17.37
CA VAL A 2 24.10 10.46 -16.94
C VAL A 2 22.64 10.09 -16.64
N ASP A 3 22.17 8.97 -17.20
CA ASP A 3 20.83 8.37 -17.03
C ASP A 3 20.41 7.95 -15.61
N ASN A 4 21.28 8.05 -14.59
CA ASN A 4 20.94 7.71 -13.20
C ASN A 4 21.24 8.85 -12.22
N ILE A 5 21.46 10.06 -12.73
CA ILE A 5 21.57 11.24 -11.86
C ILE A 5 20.16 11.57 -11.36
N ARG A 6 19.99 11.50 -10.03
CA ARG A 6 18.74 11.83 -9.35
C ARG A 6 18.45 13.32 -9.49
N ILE A 7 17.23 13.66 -9.87
CA ILE A 7 16.78 15.05 -10.02
C ILE A 7 15.80 15.44 -8.91
N ASN A 8 15.03 14.48 -8.38
CA ASN A 8 14.05 14.71 -7.31
C ASN A 8 14.58 14.25 -5.95
N GLU A 9 14.24 14.97 -4.88
CA GLU A 9 14.54 14.58 -3.51
C GLU A 9 13.50 13.61 -2.93
N PHE A 10 13.90 12.85 -1.91
CA PHE A 10 13.06 11.86 -1.24
C PHE A 10 11.81 12.49 -0.65
N ASP A 11 11.97 13.52 0.18
CA ASP A 11 10.86 14.18 0.89
C ASP A 11 9.82 14.76 -0.07
N GLN A 12 10.28 15.35 -1.18
CA GLN A 12 9.40 15.91 -2.22
C GLN A 12 8.62 14.81 -2.93
N SER A 13 9.26 13.68 -3.20
CA SER A 13 8.61 12.53 -3.84
C SER A 13 7.54 11.93 -2.92
N LEU A 14 7.83 11.84 -1.62
CA LEU A 14 6.88 11.38 -0.60
C LEU A 14 5.65 12.30 -0.50
N GLU A 15 5.86 13.62 -0.52
CA GLU A 15 4.77 14.60 -0.51
C GLU A 15 3.86 14.42 -1.74
N VAL A 16 4.47 14.30 -2.92
CA VAL A 16 3.73 14.07 -4.17
C VAL A 16 2.96 12.75 -4.11
N PHE A 17 3.56 11.66 -3.63
CA PHE A 17 2.91 10.35 -3.51
C PHE A 17 1.68 10.44 -2.58
N ASN A 18 1.84 11.05 -1.41
CA ASN A 18 0.72 11.24 -0.48
C ASN A 18 -0.38 12.15 -1.03
N GLN A 19 -0.02 13.15 -1.84
CA GLN A 19 -0.99 14.07 -2.42
C GLN A 19 -1.82 13.42 -3.54
N ILE A 20 -1.20 12.62 -4.41
CA ILE A 20 -1.86 12.18 -5.65
C ILE A 20 -2.09 10.67 -5.75
N GLN A 21 -1.33 9.86 -5.02
CA GLN A 21 -1.38 8.39 -5.10
C GLN A 21 -1.91 7.69 -3.86
N SER A 22 -2.22 8.42 -2.78
CA SER A 22 -2.92 7.88 -1.61
C SER A 22 -4.32 7.40 -2.02
N ILE A 23 -5.02 8.19 -2.84
CA ILE A 23 -6.31 7.92 -3.52
C ILE A 23 -7.49 7.71 -2.56
N ARG A 24 -7.22 7.37 -1.30
CA ARG A 24 -8.15 7.17 -0.20
C ARG A 24 -7.54 7.73 1.08
N ASN A 25 -8.36 8.34 1.93
CA ASN A 25 -7.92 9.02 3.15
C ASN A 25 -7.30 8.08 4.21
N TYR A 26 -7.57 6.78 4.11
CA TYR A 26 -7.00 5.77 5.00
C TYR A 26 -5.72 5.14 4.43
N TYR A 27 -5.24 5.58 3.28
CA TYR A 27 -3.95 5.15 2.74
C TYR A 27 -2.93 6.26 2.84
N LYS A 28 -1.72 5.86 3.21
CA LYS A 28 -0.60 6.77 3.40
C LYS A 28 0.70 6.08 3.00
N PHE A 29 1.61 6.86 2.44
CA PHE A 29 2.99 6.46 2.24
C PHE A 29 3.79 6.97 3.44
N TYR A 30 4.46 6.06 4.13
CA TYR A 30 5.27 6.40 5.29
C TYR A 30 6.58 7.07 4.87
N ASP A 31 7.28 6.42 3.94
CA ASP A 31 8.56 6.84 3.41
C ASP A 31 8.62 6.62 1.89
N VAL A 32 9.77 6.92 1.28
CA VAL A 32 10.06 6.58 -0.11
C VAL A 32 11.47 6.00 -0.17
N ASP A 33 11.58 4.82 -0.75
CA ASP A 33 12.85 4.15 -0.97
C ASP A 33 13.37 4.38 -2.39
N ILE A 34 14.69 4.34 -2.53
CA ILE A 34 15.36 4.25 -3.84
C ILE A 34 15.78 2.82 -4.08
N ASP A 35 15.41 2.31 -5.25
CA ASP A 35 15.85 1.01 -5.70
C ASP A 35 16.18 1.04 -7.21
N ARG A 36 16.69 -0.07 -7.75
CA ARG A 36 17.07 -0.20 -9.16
C ARG A 36 16.47 -1.46 -9.76
N TYR A 37 15.68 -1.28 -10.81
CA TYR A 37 15.05 -2.37 -11.54
C TYR A 37 15.42 -2.33 -13.02
N ASN A 38 15.33 -3.49 -13.67
CA ASN A 38 15.44 -3.59 -15.11
C ASN A 38 14.07 -3.25 -15.74
N ILE A 39 14.01 -2.13 -16.44
CA ILE A 39 12.80 -1.61 -17.10
C ILE A 39 13.13 -1.44 -18.58
N ASP A 40 12.38 -2.13 -19.43
CA ASP A 40 12.59 -2.16 -20.89
C ASP A 40 14.05 -2.48 -21.28
N GLY A 41 14.66 -3.45 -20.60
CA GLY A 41 16.02 -3.91 -20.85
C GLY A 41 17.14 -3.01 -20.30
N ASN A 42 16.81 -1.94 -19.59
CA ASN A 42 17.77 -1.01 -19.00
C ASN A 42 17.64 -0.97 -17.48
N MET A 43 18.78 -0.98 -16.78
CA MET A 43 18.80 -0.73 -15.33
C MET A 43 18.45 0.75 -15.07
N ARG A 44 17.33 0.97 -14.39
CA ARG A 44 16.81 2.30 -14.04
C ARG A 44 16.69 2.43 -12.53
N GLN A 45 17.07 3.58 -12.01
CA GLN A 45 16.80 3.94 -10.63
C GLN A 45 15.36 4.47 -10.50
N VAL A 46 14.66 4.00 -9.48
CA VAL A 46 13.26 4.33 -9.21
C VAL A 46 13.08 4.74 -7.76
N PHE A 47 12.09 5.59 -7.53
CA PHE A 47 11.47 5.73 -6.22
C PHE A 47 10.34 4.72 -6.10
N THR A 48 10.23 4.07 -4.94
CA THR A 48 9.16 3.13 -4.62
C THR A 48 8.64 3.42 -3.22
N SER A 49 7.35 3.18 -2.98
CA SER A 49 6.79 3.28 -1.64
C SER A 49 5.55 2.41 -1.49
N ALA A 50 5.49 1.71 -0.35
CA ALA A 50 4.35 0.90 0.05
C ALA A 50 3.17 1.80 0.41
N ARG A 51 2.01 1.53 -0.19
CA ARG A 51 0.77 2.20 0.20
C ARG A 51 0.21 1.50 1.41
N GLU A 52 0.46 2.05 2.58
CA GLU A 52 0.07 1.44 3.84
C GLU A 52 -1.27 1.98 4.34
N LEU A 53 -1.95 1.17 5.14
CA LEU A 53 -3.16 1.58 5.83
C LEU A 53 -2.76 2.53 6.98
N ASP A 54 -3.42 3.66 7.13
CA ASP A 54 -3.30 4.54 8.30
C ASP A 54 -4.65 4.55 9.02
N VAL A 55 -4.73 3.80 10.12
CA VAL A 55 -5.98 3.69 10.90
C VAL A 55 -6.21 4.88 11.82
N ALA A 56 -5.19 5.70 12.09
CA ALA A 56 -5.28 6.84 12.99
C ALA A 56 -5.96 8.05 12.33
N ASN A 57 -5.74 8.26 11.03
CA ASN A 57 -6.30 9.37 10.25
C ASN A 57 -7.71 9.12 9.69
N ARG A 58 -8.42 8.10 10.18
CA ARG A 58 -9.76 7.76 9.72
C ARG A 58 -10.83 8.60 10.42
N ASP A 59 -11.89 8.95 9.68
CA ASP A 59 -13.08 9.59 10.21
C ASP A 59 -13.59 8.85 11.45
N VAL A 60 -13.90 9.58 12.52
CA VAL A 60 -14.23 9.04 13.84
C VAL A 60 -15.39 8.03 13.78
N GLN A 61 -16.33 8.21 12.84
CA GLN A 61 -17.46 7.30 12.64
C GLN A 61 -17.09 5.95 12.00
N SER A 62 -15.91 5.85 11.37
CA SER A 62 -15.38 4.63 10.74
C SER A 62 -14.39 3.86 11.63
N GLN A 63 -14.28 4.25 12.90
CA GLN A 63 -13.30 3.76 13.86
C GLN A 63 -13.82 2.68 14.83
N ASP A 64 -14.95 2.03 14.52
CA ASP A 64 -15.41 0.90 15.33
C ASP A 64 -14.42 -0.28 15.27
N TRP A 65 -14.55 -1.19 16.25
CA TRP A 65 -13.64 -2.32 16.39
C TRP A 65 -13.65 -3.25 15.16
N GLN A 66 -14.80 -3.43 14.51
CA GLN A 66 -14.89 -4.32 13.34
C GLN A 66 -14.16 -3.71 12.14
N ASN A 67 -14.34 -2.41 11.91
CA ASN A 67 -13.64 -1.69 10.86
C ASN A 67 -12.12 -1.70 11.06
N LYS A 68 -11.66 -1.53 12.31
CA LYS A 68 -10.23 -1.52 12.66
C LYS A 68 -9.57 -2.90 12.58
N HIS A 69 -10.26 -3.97 12.97
CA HIS A 69 -9.62 -5.26 13.18
C HIS A 69 -10.09 -6.36 12.22
N LEU A 70 -11.22 -6.19 11.50
CA LEU A 70 -11.79 -7.23 10.63
C LEU A 70 -11.92 -6.81 9.16
N PHE A 71 -12.28 -5.56 8.89
CA PHE A 71 -12.52 -5.11 7.51
C PHE A 71 -11.30 -4.48 6.88
N TYR A 72 -10.72 -3.46 7.52
CA TYR A 72 -9.55 -2.77 6.99
C TYR A 72 -8.30 -3.28 7.71
N THR A 73 -7.69 -4.32 7.14
CA THR A 73 -6.63 -5.07 7.81
C THR A 73 -5.25 -4.90 7.17
N HIS A 74 -5.18 -4.27 5.99
CA HIS A 74 -3.96 -4.20 5.20
C HIS A 74 -3.88 -2.91 4.37
N GLY A 75 -2.66 -2.50 4.04
CA GLY A 75 -2.33 -1.57 2.97
C GLY A 75 -2.49 -2.20 1.59
N TYR A 76 -2.36 -1.44 0.51
CA TYR A 76 -2.64 -1.94 -0.84
C TYR A 76 -1.69 -1.43 -1.91
N GLY A 77 -0.79 -2.31 -2.35
CA GLY A 77 0.10 -2.14 -3.48
C GLY A 77 1.25 -1.17 -3.19
N THR A 78 2.01 -0.89 -4.24
CA THR A 78 3.13 0.06 -4.21
C THR A 78 2.94 1.10 -5.30
N VAL A 79 3.57 2.25 -5.13
CA VAL A 79 3.72 3.28 -6.15
C VAL A 79 5.18 3.34 -6.55
N MET A 80 5.45 3.44 -7.84
CA MET A 80 6.80 3.60 -8.35
C MET A 80 6.88 4.74 -9.36
N SER A 81 7.96 5.51 -9.32
CA SER A 81 8.27 6.54 -10.31
C SER A 81 9.75 6.58 -10.65
N TYR A 82 10.10 7.08 -11.83
CA TYR A 82 11.50 7.33 -12.17
C TYR A 82 12.11 8.43 -11.29
N THR A 83 13.38 8.29 -10.90
CA THR A 83 14.06 9.33 -10.09
C THR A 83 14.57 10.52 -10.92
N ASN A 84 14.56 10.39 -12.25
CA ASN A 84 15.18 11.32 -13.18
C ASN A 84 14.27 11.70 -14.37
N LYS A 85 12.99 11.35 -14.33
CA LYS A 85 12.01 11.74 -15.35
C LYS A 85 10.85 12.48 -14.72
N VAL A 86 10.40 13.48 -15.45
CA VAL A 86 9.28 14.34 -15.08
C VAL A 86 8.31 14.36 -16.24
N GLY A 87 7.03 14.15 -15.96
CA GLY A 87 5.97 14.19 -16.94
C GLY A 87 5.64 15.62 -17.40
N PRO A 88 4.71 15.76 -18.36
CA PRO A 88 4.36 17.08 -18.94
C PRO A 88 3.81 18.09 -17.93
N THR A 89 3.27 17.62 -16.81
CA THR A 89 2.67 18.44 -15.75
C THR A 89 3.67 18.83 -14.65
N GLY A 90 4.94 18.46 -14.77
CA GLY A 90 5.95 18.69 -13.74
C GLY A 90 5.95 17.66 -12.61
N LEU A 91 5.05 16.68 -12.64
CA LEU A 91 5.01 15.57 -11.68
C LEU A 91 5.99 14.45 -12.08
N PRO A 92 6.46 13.61 -11.13
CA PRO A 92 7.25 12.43 -11.44
C PRO A 92 6.55 11.53 -12.47
N GLU A 93 7.32 10.97 -13.40
CA GLU A 93 6.80 9.98 -14.33
C GLU A 93 6.63 8.64 -13.58
N PHE A 94 5.39 8.23 -13.36
CA PHE A 94 5.04 7.01 -12.65
C PHE A 94 5.16 5.77 -13.53
N ILE A 95 5.65 4.69 -12.92
CA ILE A 95 5.77 3.35 -13.47
C ILE A 95 4.63 2.47 -12.94
N ILE A 96 4.39 2.51 -11.62
CA ILE A 96 3.22 1.91 -10.97
C ILE A 96 2.45 3.02 -10.26
N LYS A 97 1.15 3.07 -10.52
CA LYS A 97 0.23 4.06 -9.95
C LYS A 97 -1.19 3.51 -9.87
N ASP A 98 -2.06 4.26 -9.24
CA ASP A 98 -3.50 4.02 -9.13
C ASP A 98 -3.88 2.81 -8.25
N ILE A 99 -5.20 2.62 -8.06
CA ILE A 99 -5.81 1.49 -7.34
C ILE A 99 -7.05 1.01 -8.12
N PRO A 100 -7.11 -0.27 -8.53
CA PRO A 100 -5.98 -1.20 -8.57
C PRO A 100 -4.92 -0.73 -9.57
N ALA A 101 -3.67 -1.16 -9.38
CA ALA A 101 -2.62 -0.86 -10.36
C ALA A 101 -2.99 -1.46 -11.74
N PRO A 102 -2.72 -0.75 -12.85
CA PRO A 102 -2.92 -1.29 -14.19
C PRO A 102 -2.21 -2.64 -14.34
N LYS A 103 -2.86 -3.60 -15.00
CA LYS A 103 -2.28 -4.93 -15.27
C LYS A 103 -1.23 -4.91 -16.39
N GLU A 104 -1.14 -3.80 -17.11
CA GLU A 104 -0.23 -3.59 -18.23
C GLU A 104 0.99 -2.80 -17.75
N GLY A 105 2.19 -3.25 -18.10
CA GLY A 105 3.45 -2.59 -17.73
C GLY A 105 4.58 -3.57 -17.46
N SER A 106 5.75 -3.03 -17.06
CA SER A 106 6.95 -3.83 -16.73
C SER A 106 6.82 -4.63 -15.44
N PHE A 107 5.84 -4.32 -14.58
CA PHE A 107 5.69 -4.92 -13.27
C PHE A 107 4.28 -5.48 -13.08
N LYS A 108 4.21 -6.72 -12.60
CA LYS A 108 2.97 -7.38 -12.24
C LYS A 108 2.95 -7.59 -10.72
N ILE A 109 1.93 -7.05 -10.05
CA ILE A 109 1.70 -7.27 -8.63
C ILE A 109 0.61 -8.32 -8.49
N ASP A 110 0.99 -9.55 -8.13
CA ASP A 110 0.04 -10.65 -7.96
C ASP A 110 -0.74 -10.57 -6.63
N LYS A 111 -0.07 -10.09 -5.57
CA LYS A 111 -0.62 -9.96 -4.21
C LYS A 111 -0.31 -8.57 -3.65
N PRO A 112 -1.21 -7.60 -3.82
CA PRO A 112 -0.96 -6.22 -3.41
C PRO A 112 -1.18 -5.97 -1.90
N GLN A 113 -1.77 -6.90 -1.15
CA GLN A 113 -2.13 -6.66 0.25
C GLN A 113 -0.89 -6.61 1.18
N ILE A 114 -0.77 -5.52 1.92
CA ILE A 114 0.35 -5.25 2.84
C ILE A 114 -0.14 -5.35 4.29
N TYR A 115 0.09 -6.49 4.93
CA TYR A 115 -0.32 -6.76 6.31
C TYR A 115 0.71 -6.32 7.37
N PHE A 116 1.96 -6.15 6.94
CA PHE A 116 3.07 -5.73 7.79
C PHE A 116 3.69 -4.52 7.10
N GLY A 117 3.61 -3.37 7.76
CA GLY A 117 4.12 -2.10 7.28
C GLY A 117 4.70 -1.31 8.44
N GLU A 118 5.14 -0.09 8.17
CA GLU A 118 5.83 0.80 9.09
C GLU A 118 4.87 1.74 9.86
N LEU A 119 3.66 1.98 9.37
CA LEU A 119 2.69 2.89 10.00
C LEU A 119 1.86 2.26 11.12
N ASN A 120 1.52 0.97 11.01
CA ASN A 120 0.57 0.33 11.90
C ASN A 120 1.22 -0.69 12.84
N GLU A 121 1.15 -0.42 14.14
CA GLU A 121 1.50 -1.40 15.19
C GLU A 121 0.26 -2.15 15.75
N ASN A 122 -0.92 -1.94 15.16
CA ASN A 122 -2.17 -2.55 15.66
C ASN A 122 -2.36 -3.97 15.16
N TYR A 123 -2.97 -4.83 15.99
CA TYR A 123 -3.36 -6.17 15.58
C TYR A 123 -4.53 -6.15 14.60
N VAL A 124 -4.57 -7.13 13.71
CA VAL A 124 -5.69 -7.39 12.81
C VAL A 124 -6.08 -8.87 12.90
N ILE A 125 -7.35 -9.17 12.63
CA ILE A 125 -7.90 -10.51 12.67
C ILE A 125 -8.35 -10.87 11.26
N VAL A 126 -7.62 -11.80 10.67
CA VAL A 126 -7.85 -12.29 9.31
C VAL A 126 -8.62 -13.61 9.32
N GLY A 127 -9.24 -13.98 8.19
CA GLY A 127 -9.99 -15.23 8.06
C GLY A 127 -11.30 -15.27 8.87
N ALA A 128 -11.84 -14.09 9.21
CA ALA A 128 -13.15 -13.96 9.83
C ALA A 128 -14.28 -14.42 8.91
N LYS A 129 -15.52 -14.41 9.42
CA LYS A 129 -16.71 -14.76 8.62
C LYS A 129 -16.91 -13.80 7.44
N ASN A 130 -16.62 -12.52 7.65
CA ASN A 130 -16.65 -11.51 6.61
C ASN A 130 -15.26 -11.39 5.97
N ASN A 131 -15.23 -10.94 4.72
CA ASN A 131 -13.97 -10.67 4.01
C ASN A 131 -13.39 -9.31 4.42
N GLU A 132 -12.11 -9.16 4.14
CA GLU A 132 -11.36 -7.93 4.31
C GLU A 132 -11.59 -7.05 3.07
N ILE A 133 -11.51 -5.73 3.23
CA ILE A 133 -11.76 -4.76 2.17
C ILE A 133 -10.42 -4.27 1.62
N ASP A 134 -10.16 -4.53 0.34
CA ASP A 134 -9.03 -3.94 -0.39
C ASP A 134 -9.28 -2.45 -0.66
N PHE A 135 -10.43 -2.10 -1.27
CA PHE A 135 -10.84 -0.73 -1.55
C PHE A 135 -12.30 -0.66 -2.05
N PRO A 136 -13.02 0.45 -1.84
CA PRO A 136 -14.31 0.69 -2.47
C PRO A 136 -14.19 0.81 -3.98
N TYR A 137 -15.07 0.13 -4.71
CA TYR A 137 -15.14 0.13 -6.18
C TYR A 137 -16.59 0.21 -6.67
N GLY A 138 -16.92 1.30 -7.37
CA GLY A 138 -18.29 1.56 -7.82
C GLY A 138 -19.26 1.65 -6.65
N ASN A 139 -20.31 0.81 -6.67
CA ASN A 139 -21.30 0.72 -5.60
C ASN A 139 -20.99 -0.37 -4.56
N GLY A 140 -19.81 -1.01 -4.62
CA GLY A 140 -19.41 -2.10 -3.73
C GLY A 140 -17.96 -1.99 -3.26
N ASN A 141 -17.44 -3.09 -2.73
CA ASN A 141 -16.06 -3.22 -2.27
C ASN A 141 -15.32 -4.28 -3.08
N SER A 142 -14.06 -4.01 -3.40
CA SER A 142 -13.09 -5.06 -3.68
C SER A 142 -12.72 -5.71 -2.36
N GLU A 143 -12.80 -7.02 -2.30
CA GLU A 143 -12.60 -7.79 -1.08
C GLU A 143 -11.50 -8.83 -1.26
N ASN A 144 -10.81 -9.11 -0.17
CA ASN A 144 -9.81 -10.15 -0.09
C ASN A 144 -10.04 -11.03 1.14
N ARG A 145 -9.56 -12.27 1.06
CA ARG A 145 -9.42 -13.13 2.23
C ARG A 145 -7.97 -13.56 2.31
N TYR A 146 -7.33 -13.20 3.41
CA TYR A 146 -5.97 -13.62 3.71
C TYR A 146 -5.77 -15.13 3.48
N ASP A 147 -4.84 -15.46 2.60
CA ASP A 147 -4.44 -16.82 2.25
C ASP A 147 -2.99 -17.12 2.62
N GLY A 148 -2.33 -16.21 3.35
CA GLY A 148 -1.00 -16.43 3.91
C GLY A 148 -1.01 -17.32 5.15
N THR A 149 0.20 -17.60 5.65
CA THR A 149 0.42 -18.46 6.82
C THR A 149 0.95 -17.73 8.04
N ALA A 150 1.20 -16.41 7.93
CA ALA A 150 1.70 -15.60 9.03
C ALA A 150 0.59 -15.30 10.06
N GLY A 151 1.00 -14.96 11.27
CA GLY A 151 0.11 -14.64 12.39
C GLY A 151 -0.11 -15.82 13.35
N ILE A 152 -0.94 -15.57 14.36
CA ILE A 152 -1.20 -16.51 15.45
C ILE A 152 -2.56 -17.17 15.22
N LYS A 153 -2.58 -18.51 15.06
CA LYS A 153 -3.83 -19.25 14.91
C LYS A 153 -4.72 -19.08 16.14
N LEU A 154 -5.94 -18.60 15.95
CA LEU A 154 -6.92 -18.42 17.03
C LEU A 154 -7.61 -19.74 17.40
N THR A 155 -6.85 -20.67 17.98
CA THR A 155 -7.37 -21.88 18.66
C THR A 155 -8.21 -21.48 19.89
N PRO A 156 -9.07 -22.35 20.44
CA PRO A 156 -9.85 -22.03 21.64
C PRO A 156 -9.00 -21.52 22.82
N PHE A 157 -7.79 -22.07 22.99
CA PHE A 157 -6.85 -21.62 24.02
C PHE A 157 -6.26 -20.23 23.71
N ASN A 158 -5.79 -20.00 22.48
CA ASN A 158 -5.25 -18.69 22.09
C ASN A 158 -6.32 -17.60 22.16
N ARG A 159 -7.57 -17.91 21.79
CA ARG A 159 -8.71 -17.00 21.93
C ARG A 159 -8.93 -16.59 23.39
N LEU A 160 -8.77 -17.52 24.34
CA LEU A 160 -8.88 -17.21 25.76
C LEU A 160 -7.74 -16.29 26.22
N LEU A 161 -6.50 -16.52 25.76
CA LEU A 161 -5.35 -15.68 26.11
C LEU A 161 -5.48 -14.24 25.60
N PHE A 162 -6.06 -14.03 24.42
CA PHE A 162 -6.28 -12.70 23.83
C PHE A 162 -7.59 -12.04 24.27
N ALA A 163 -8.42 -12.70 25.08
CA ALA A 163 -9.68 -12.15 25.57
C ALA A 163 -9.52 -11.28 26.84
N VAL A 164 -8.30 -11.20 27.39
CA VAL A 164 -7.95 -10.48 28.62
C VAL A 164 -7.31 -9.14 28.29
#